data_AF-A0A3D0M853-F1
#
_entry.id   AF-A0A3D0M853-F1
#
_cell.length_a   1.000
_cell.length_b   1.000
_cell.length_c   1.000
_cell.angle_alpha   90.00
_cell.angle_beta   90.00
_cell.angle_gamma   90.00
#
_symmetry.space_group_name_H-M   'P 1'
#
loop_
_entity.id
_entity.type
_entity.pdbx_description
1 polymer ?
#
loop_
_entity_poly.entity_id
_entity_poly.type
_entity_poly.pdbx_seq_one_letter_code
_entity_poly.pdbx_strand_id
1 'polypeptide(L)'
;MDSLSKMKTDHLFWLGRYIMRSYTELEAALALRDQMLDGKEADYKGFCTRIGAADIYKDADDWKKRFFFDEGDPESIASSLSKAYDNAIVCRETISSVAMSYIQMAISALEKAENSPSPGVAFQWVFDDLLAFRGRIEEKMVSEYGLDVVKIGLSLEKLDLSLRLGRPAARCLFFIQRLERYASRTGIIYDPVQLTFLKDALTLAAQKEEQGIKEAYKDKRQDLIAACEQLAPGL
;
A
#
# COMPACT_ATOMS: atom_id res chain seq x y z
N MET A 1 5.20 10.66 -27.08
CA MET A 1 4.90 10.18 -25.72
C MET A 1 6.21 9.79 -25.10
N ASP A 2 6.52 10.35 -23.93
CA ASP A 2 7.64 9.86 -23.12
C ASP A 2 7.28 8.42 -22.70
N SER A 3 8.06 7.43 -23.15
CA SER A 3 7.77 6.01 -22.90
C SER A 3 9.00 5.34 -22.32
N LEU A 4 8.84 4.69 -21.16
CA LEU A 4 9.89 3.91 -20.54
C LEU A 4 9.91 2.48 -21.08
N SER A 5 11.02 1.77 -20.87
CA SER A 5 11.04 0.33 -21.17
C SER A 5 10.02 -0.41 -20.32
N LYS A 6 9.55 -1.57 -20.79
CA LYS A 6 8.63 -2.43 -20.02
C LYS A 6 9.18 -2.73 -18.62
N MET A 7 10.45 -3.16 -18.55
CA MET A 7 11.13 -3.42 -17.28
C MET A 7 11.09 -2.21 -16.32
N LYS A 8 11.41 -0.99 -16.79
CA LYS A 8 11.34 0.21 -15.94
C LYS A 8 9.89 0.54 -15.53
N THR A 9 8.92 0.30 -16.41
CA THR A 9 7.50 0.47 -16.10
C THR A 9 7.05 -0.47 -14.98
N ASP A 10 7.39 -1.76 -15.10
CA ASP A 10 7.03 -2.79 -14.11
C ASP A 10 7.65 -2.44 -12.74
N HIS A 11 8.93 -2.05 -12.70
CA HIS A 11 9.58 -1.65 -11.45
C HIS A 11 8.99 -0.38 -10.83
N LEU A 12 8.61 0.63 -11.62
CA LEU A 12 7.95 1.83 -11.10
C LEU A 12 6.55 1.52 -10.54
N PHE A 13 5.81 0.62 -11.19
CA PHE A 13 4.51 0.18 -10.73
C PHE A 13 4.63 -0.53 -9.38
N TRP A 14 5.51 -1.52 -9.29
CA TRP A 14 5.76 -2.27 -8.06
C TRP A 14 6.38 -1.42 -6.95
N LEU A 15 7.25 -0.47 -7.27
CA LEU A 15 7.73 0.54 -6.32
C LEU A 15 6.56 1.28 -5.67
N GLY A 16 5.60 1.77 -6.48
CA GLY A 16 4.41 2.44 -5.97
C GLY A 16 3.59 1.53 -5.04
N ARG A 17 3.42 0.26 -5.41
CA ARG A 17 2.69 -0.72 -4.58
C ARG A 17 3.39 -0.95 -3.24
N TYR A 18 4.68 -1.30 -3.24
CA TYR A 18 5.40 -1.60 -2.00
C TYR A 18 5.49 -0.40 -1.05
N ILE A 19 5.66 0.82 -1.57
CA ILE A 19 5.63 2.04 -0.74
C ILE A 19 4.28 2.19 -0.04
N MET A 20 3.16 1.97 -0.75
CA MET A 20 1.83 2.09 -0.15
C MET A 20 1.49 0.92 0.78
N ARG A 21 1.99 -0.28 0.48
CA ARG A 21 1.85 -1.46 1.33
C ARG A 21 2.50 -1.21 2.67
N SER A 22 3.80 -0.89 2.69
CA SER A 22 4.54 -0.55 3.91
C SER A 22 3.85 0.55 4.72
N TYR A 23 3.39 1.62 4.06
CA TYR A 23 2.66 2.70 4.73
C TYR A 23 1.35 2.23 5.37
N THR A 24 0.52 1.51 4.62
CA THR A 24 -0.85 1.16 5.06
C THR A 24 -0.85 0.03 6.08
N GLU A 25 0.03 -0.94 5.92
CA GLU A 25 0.20 -2.04 6.88
C GLU A 25 0.80 -1.53 8.17
N LEU A 26 1.80 -0.64 8.12
CA LEU A 26 2.34 -0.02 9.33
C LEU A 26 1.26 0.77 10.07
N GLU A 27 0.47 1.59 9.38
CA GLU A 27 -0.65 2.34 9.97
C GLU A 27 -1.64 1.40 10.67
N ALA A 28 -2.06 0.33 10.01
CA ALA A 28 -3.03 -0.61 10.55
C ALA A 28 -2.46 -1.48 11.68
N ALA A 29 -1.21 -1.91 11.57
CA ALA A 29 -0.54 -2.74 12.55
C ALA A 29 -0.22 -1.96 13.83
N LEU A 30 0.14 -0.67 13.73
CA LEU A 30 0.32 0.18 14.91
C LEU A 30 -0.99 0.37 15.67
N ALA A 31 -2.11 0.58 14.98
CA ALA A 31 -3.42 0.66 15.62
C ALA A 31 -3.78 -0.62 16.38
N LEU A 32 -3.38 -1.78 15.86
CA LEU A 32 -3.57 -3.07 16.52
C LEU A 32 -2.62 -3.24 17.71
N ARG A 33 -1.35 -2.85 17.55
CA ARG A 33 -0.35 -2.89 18.62
C ARG A 33 -0.75 -2.00 19.79
N ASP A 34 -1.30 -0.82 19.54
CA ASP A 34 -1.71 0.10 20.60
C ASP A 34 -2.89 -0.48 21.41
N GLN A 35 -3.80 -1.25 20.78
CA GLN A 35 -4.81 -2.02 21.51
C GLN A 35 -4.19 -3.08 22.44
N MET A 36 -3.11 -3.74 22.01
CA MET A 36 -2.38 -4.70 22.86
C MET A 36 -1.75 -4.00 24.07
N LEU A 37 -1.19 -2.80 23.88
CA LEU A 37 -0.59 -2.01 24.97
C LEU A 37 -1.64 -1.58 26.01
N ASP A 38 -2.88 -1.35 25.57
CA ASP A 38 -4.03 -1.07 26.44
C ASP A 38 -4.58 -2.33 27.16
N GLY A 39 -3.93 -3.48 27.03
CA GLY A 39 -4.36 -4.74 27.65
C GLY A 39 -5.55 -5.41 26.97
N LYS A 40 -5.91 -5.01 25.75
CA LYS A 40 -6.95 -5.67 24.95
C LYS A 40 -6.35 -6.84 24.19
N GLU A 41 -7.11 -7.92 24.06
CA GLU A 41 -6.76 -8.99 23.13
C GLU A 41 -6.86 -8.44 21.71
N ALA A 42 -5.71 -8.29 21.07
CA ALA A 42 -5.66 -7.76 19.71
C ALA A 42 -5.71 -8.89 18.69
N ASP A 43 -6.67 -8.80 17.78
CA ASP A 43 -6.94 -9.76 16.71
C ASP A 43 -5.88 -9.68 15.59
N TYR A 44 -4.65 -10.11 15.87
CA TYR A 44 -3.58 -10.17 14.87
C TYR A 44 -3.86 -11.24 13.82
N LYS A 45 -4.48 -12.36 14.21
CA LYS A 45 -4.83 -13.44 13.29
C LYS A 45 -5.87 -13.01 12.26
N GLY A 46 -6.93 -12.34 12.71
CA GLY A 46 -7.90 -11.75 11.80
C GLY A 46 -7.31 -10.59 11.00
N PHE A 47 -6.34 -9.84 11.53
CA PHE A 47 -5.58 -8.88 10.74
C PHE A 47 -4.82 -9.55 9.60
N CYS A 48 -4.01 -10.58 9.86
CA CYS A 48 -3.28 -11.34 8.85
C CYS A 48 -4.25 -11.91 7.80
N THR A 49 -5.35 -12.52 8.25
CA THR A 49 -6.41 -13.04 7.36
C THR A 49 -6.97 -11.97 6.45
N ARG A 50 -7.26 -10.76 6.98
CA ARG A 50 -7.81 -9.64 6.19
C ARG A 50 -6.82 -9.18 5.13
N ILE A 51 -5.55 -8.98 5.47
CA ILE A 51 -4.54 -8.50 4.52
C ILE A 51 -4.04 -9.60 3.57
N GLY A 52 -4.41 -10.87 3.80
CA GLY A 52 -3.97 -12.01 3.00
C GLY A 52 -2.60 -12.57 3.40
N ALA A 53 -2.11 -12.22 4.59
CA ALA A 53 -0.85 -12.73 5.13
C ALA A 53 -1.02 -14.11 5.78
N ALA A 54 0.00 -14.95 5.68
CA ALA A 54 0.01 -16.27 6.31
C ALA A 54 0.12 -16.13 7.84
N ASP A 55 -0.69 -16.88 8.59
CA ASP A 55 -0.60 -16.94 10.06
C ASP A 55 0.54 -17.89 10.49
N ILE A 56 1.78 -17.40 10.38
CA ILE A 56 3.01 -18.15 10.73
C ILE A 56 3.55 -17.80 12.12
N TYR A 57 2.78 -17.04 12.91
CA TYR A 57 3.23 -16.47 14.18
C TYR A 57 2.81 -17.33 15.35
N LYS A 58 3.71 -17.49 16.33
CA LYS A 58 3.44 -18.28 17.53
C LYS A 58 2.38 -17.63 18.42
N ASP A 59 2.49 -16.33 18.62
CA ASP A 59 1.63 -15.52 19.48
C ASP A 59 1.72 -14.03 19.09
N ALA A 60 1.03 -13.16 19.82
CA ALA A 60 1.00 -11.72 19.54
C ALA A 60 2.38 -11.05 19.71
N ASP A 61 3.24 -11.55 20.60
CA ASP A 61 4.59 -11.02 20.80
C ASP A 61 5.52 -11.40 19.66
N ASP A 62 5.41 -12.62 19.15
CA ASP A 62 6.09 -13.08 17.94
C ASP A 62 5.63 -12.28 16.71
N TRP A 63 4.32 -12.05 16.56
CA TRP A 63 3.76 -11.22 15.50
C TRP A 63 4.32 -9.78 15.51
N LYS A 64 4.35 -9.12 16.68
CA LYS A 64 4.90 -7.76 16.83
C LYS A 64 6.37 -7.65 16.42
N LYS A 65 7.15 -8.72 16.55
CA LYS A 65 8.55 -8.74 16.12
C LYS A 65 8.66 -9.04 14.63
N ARG A 66 8.03 -10.13 14.18
CA ARG A 66 8.23 -10.64 12.83
C ARG A 66 7.49 -9.84 11.77
N PHE A 67 6.22 -9.51 11.98
CA PHE A 67 5.44 -8.74 10.99
C PHE A 67 6.02 -7.33 10.74
N PHE A 68 6.65 -6.73 11.74
CA PHE A 68 7.28 -5.42 11.59
C PHE A 68 8.69 -5.50 11.01
N PHE A 69 9.53 -6.42 11.49
CA PHE A 69 10.98 -6.34 11.33
C PHE A 69 11.63 -7.52 10.60
N ASP A 70 10.97 -8.68 10.48
CA ASP A 70 11.56 -9.88 9.88
C ASP A 70 11.52 -9.81 8.34
N GLU A 71 12.63 -9.43 7.71
CA GLU A 71 12.74 -9.39 6.24
C GLU A 71 12.55 -10.78 5.59
N GLY A 72 12.76 -11.86 6.35
CA GLY A 72 12.51 -13.24 5.90
C GLY A 72 11.04 -13.62 5.83
N ASP A 73 10.15 -12.86 6.50
CA ASP A 73 8.71 -12.95 6.34
C ASP A 73 8.28 -12.13 5.10
N PRO A 74 7.80 -12.75 4.01
CA PRO A 74 7.48 -12.07 2.76
C PRO A 74 6.40 -10.98 2.88
N GLU A 75 5.56 -11.07 3.91
CA GLU A 75 4.45 -10.15 4.18
C GLU A 75 4.78 -9.12 5.25
N SER A 76 6.03 -9.09 5.76
CA SER A 76 6.43 -8.10 6.75
C SER A 76 6.61 -6.70 6.14
N ILE A 77 6.53 -5.70 7.01
CA ILE A 77 6.78 -4.30 6.64
C ILE A 77 8.23 -4.12 6.17
N ALA A 78 9.18 -4.78 6.84
CA ALA A 78 10.59 -4.81 6.45
C ALA A 78 10.80 -5.39 5.04
N SER A 79 10.18 -6.55 4.75
CA SER A 79 10.25 -7.17 3.42
C SER A 79 9.66 -6.27 2.33
N SER A 80 8.52 -5.62 2.62
CA SER A 80 7.91 -4.66 1.68
C SER A 80 8.80 -3.44 1.43
N LEU A 81 9.44 -2.87 2.45
CA LEU A 81 10.38 -1.75 2.26
C LEU A 81 11.63 -2.17 1.48
N SER A 82 12.18 -3.36 1.75
CA SER A 82 13.31 -3.93 1.02
C SER A 82 12.98 -4.09 -0.46
N LYS A 83 11.82 -4.69 -0.78
CA LYS A 83 11.30 -4.79 -2.16
C LYS A 83 11.10 -3.42 -2.80
N ALA A 84 10.61 -2.42 -2.07
CA ALA A 84 10.50 -1.05 -2.58
C ALA A 84 11.88 -0.48 -2.94
N TYR A 85 12.88 -0.69 -2.09
CA TYR A 85 14.24 -0.22 -2.30
C TYR A 85 14.90 -0.88 -3.52
N ASP A 86 14.72 -2.18 -3.72
CA ASP A 86 15.21 -2.90 -4.90
C ASP A 86 14.63 -2.35 -6.21
N ASN A 87 13.32 -2.09 -6.22
CA ASN A 87 12.66 -1.45 -7.37
C ASN A 87 13.19 -0.02 -7.60
N ALA A 88 13.48 0.71 -6.52
CA ALA A 88 14.05 2.05 -6.57
C ALA A 88 15.49 2.07 -7.10
N ILE A 89 16.31 1.04 -6.82
CA ILE A 89 17.66 0.88 -7.40
C ILE A 89 17.55 0.83 -8.92
N VAL A 90 16.68 -0.01 -9.46
CA VAL A 90 16.51 -0.17 -10.92
C VAL A 90 16.00 1.12 -11.57
N CYS A 91 15.16 1.88 -10.85
CA CYS A 91 14.56 3.11 -11.34
C CYS A 91 15.32 4.38 -10.96
N ARG A 92 16.52 4.29 -10.37
CA ARG A 92 17.24 5.43 -9.75
C ARG A 92 17.44 6.60 -10.68
N GLU A 93 17.76 6.36 -11.95
CA GLU A 93 17.93 7.41 -12.96
C GLU A 93 16.63 8.18 -13.23
N THR A 94 15.48 7.53 -13.04
CA THR A 94 14.15 8.11 -13.30
C THR A 94 13.61 8.81 -12.07
N ILE A 95 13.75 8.23 -10.87
CA ILE A 95 13.21 8.80 -9.62
C ILE A 95 14.19 9.74 -8.91
N SER A 96 15.47 9.74 -9.28
CA SER A 96 16.62 10.38 -8.61
C SER A 96 17.12 9.69 -7.34
N SER A 97 18.43 9.84 -7.08
CA SER A 97 19.08 9.36 -5.84
C SER A 97 18.49 10.00 -4.57
N VAL A 98 18.02 11.25 -4.65
CA VAL A 98 17.41 11.96 -3.50
C VAL A 98 16.04 11.38 -3.15
N ALA A 99 15.23 11.01 -4.15
CA ALA A 99 13.97 10.33 -3.84
C ALA A 99 14.26 8.95 -3.23
N MET A 100 15.18 8.20 -3.84
CA MET A 100 15.57 6.88 -3.34
C MET A 100 16.12 6.92 -1.90
N SER A 101 16.84 7.96 -1.49
CA SER A 101 17.37 8.05 -0.13
C SER A 101 16.29 8.11 0.94
N TYR A 102 15.09 8.65 0.65
CA TYR A 102 13.99 8.62 1.61
C TYR A 102 13.50 7.19 1.87
N ILE A 103 13.54 6.29 0.88
CA ILE A 103 13.21 4.87 1.10
C ILE A 103 14.26 4.22 2.01
N GLN A 104 15.54 4.52 1.81
CA GLN A 104 16.61 4.07 2.70
C GLN A 104 16.43 4.59 4.13
N MET A 105 16.04 5.86 4.28
CA MET A 105 15.80 6.46 5.59
C MET A 105 14.63 5.79 6.31
N ALA A 106 13.55 5.45 5.58
CA ALA A 106 12.44 4.68 6.11
C ALA A 106 12.88 3.29 6.62
N ILE A 107 13.75 2.59 5.88
CA ILE A 107 14.34 1.32 6.31
C ILE A 107 15.16 1.52 7.59
N SER A 108 16.07 2.50 7.61
CA SER A 108 16.89 2.78 8.79
C SER A 108 16.08 3.27 10.00
N ALA A 109 14.93 3.92 9.79
CA ALA A 109 13.99 4.26 10.84
C ALA A 109 13.31 3.01 11.41
N LEU A 110 12.95 2.04 10.56
CA LEU A 110 12.38 0.78 10.99
C LEU A 110 13.38 -0.06 11.81
N GLU A 111 14.64 -0.14 11.37
CA GLU A 111 15.74 -0.79 12.11
C GLU A 111 15.97 -0.14 13.49
N LYS A 112 15.86 1.19 13.57
CA LYS A 112 15.93 1.91 14.87
C LYS A 112 14.73 1.59 15.76
N ALA A 113 13.54 1.39 15.19
CA ALA A 113 12.36 0.98 15.94
C ALA A 113 12.55 -0.41 16.55
N GLU A 114 13.12 -1.36 15.82
CA GLU A 114 13.41 -2.71 16.33
C GLU A 114 14.30 -2.70 17.58
N ASN A 115 15.30 -1.83 17.58
CA ASN A 115 16.30 -1.72 18.64
C ASN A 115 15.93 -0.72 19.76
N SER A 116 14.71 -0.17 19.75
CA SER A 116 14.29 0.86 20.69
C SER A 116 13.29 0.34 21.73
N PRO A 117 13.45 0.66 23.02
CA PRO A 117 12.44 0.38 24.04
C PRO A 117 11.17 1.23 23.86
N SER A 118 11.23 2.31 23.06
CA SER A 118 10.09 3.15 22.70
C SER A 118 10.11 3.40 21.18
N PRO A 119 9.53 2.48 20.39
CA PRO A 119 9.68 2.50 18.94
C PRO A 119 8.74 3.51 18.25
N GLY A 120 7.80 4.12 18.98
CA GLY A 120 6.77 5.01 18.42
C GLY A 120 7.31 6.18 17.58
N VAL A 121 8.36 6.85 18.06
CA VAL A 121 8.99 7.97 17.33
C VAL A 121 9.66 7.48 16.04
N ALA A 122 10.33 6.34 16.10
CA ALA A 122 10.98 5.76 14.93
C ALA A 122 9.96 5.33 13.87
N PHE A 123 8.80 4.80 14.27
CA PHE A 123 7.70 4.55 13.33
C PHE A 123 7.15 5.81 12.66
N GLN A 124 7.09 6.94 13.38
CA GLN A 124 6.71 8.21 12.78
C GLN A 124 7.69 8.62 11.67
N TRP A 125 8.99 8.43 11.89
CA TRP A 125 10.00 8.71 10.85
C TRP A 125 9.81 7.85 9.61
N VAL A 126 9.41 6.59 9.75
CA VAL A 126 9.04 5.75 8.58
C VAL A 126 7.93 6.41 7.77
N PHE A 127 6.87 6.91 8.40
CA PHE A 127 5.80 7.62 7.69
C PHE A 127 6.30 8.89 7.02
N ASP A 128 7.07 9.70 7.74
CA ASP A 128 7.59 10.98 7.25
C ASP A 128 8.48 10.77 6.02
N ASP A 129 9.34 9.76 6.05
CA ASP A 129 10.24 9.41 4.96
C ASP A 129 9.47 8.88 3.73
N LEU A 130 8.47 8.00 3.92
CA LEU A 130 7.63 7.53 2.80
C LEU A 130 6.79 8.67 2.19
N LEU A 131 6.34 9.64 3.00
CA LEU A 131 5.65 10.83 2.50
C LEU A 131 6.61 11.78 1.79
N ALA A 132 7.83 11.95 2.30
CA ALA A 132 8.87 12.75 1.67
C ALA A 132 9.30 12.17 0.32
N PHE A 133 9.42 10.83 0.21
CA PHE A 133 9.62 10.14 -1.07
C PHE A 133 8.52 10.52 -2.07
N ARG A 134 7.25 10.40 -1.67
CA ARG A 134 6.08 10.72 -2.53
C ARG A 134 6.07 12.18 -2.97
N GLY A 135 6.34 13.11 -2.04
CA GLY A 135 6.47 14.53 -2.38
C GLY A 135 7.63 14.80 -3.33
N ARG A 136 8.76 14.12 -3.14
CA ARG A 136 9.96 14.31 -3.95
C ARG A 136 9.79 13.86 -5.39
N ILE A 137 9.17 12.71 -5.62
CA ILE A 137 8.91 12.23 -7.00
C ILE A 137 7.89 13.14 -7.70
N GLU A 138 6.90 13.65 -7.00
CA GLU A 138 5.92 14.58 -7.59
C GLU A 138 6.55 15.92 -7.96
N GLU A 139 7.54 16.39 -7.19
CA GLU A 139 8.22 17.66 -7.45
C GLU A 139 9.27 17.57 -8.56
N LYS A 140 10.05 16.47 -8.62
CA LYS A 140 11.29 16.40 -9.42
C LYS A 140 11.34 15.34 -10.51
N MET A 141 10.42 14.37 -10.54
CA MET A 141 10.46 13.35 -11.57
C MET A 141 10.14 13.97 -12.93
N VAL A 142 11.08 13.90 -13.87
CA VAL A 142 10.92 14.51 -15.21
C VAL A 142 9.94 13.72 -16.06
N SER A 143 9.93 12.40 -15.93
CA SER A 143 9.02 11.53 -16.70
C SER A 143 7.62 11.56 -16.11
N GLU A 144 6.70 12.27 -16.77
CA GLU A 144 5.28 12.29 -16.40
C GLU A 144 4.64 10.89 -16.49
N TYR A 145 4.98 10.14 -17.54
CA TYR A 145 4.56 8.75 -17.69
C TYR A 145 5.01 7.91 -16.50
N GLY A 146 6.30 7.98 -16.14
CA GLY A 146 6.83 7.24 -15.00
C GLY A 146 6.17 7.63 -13.67
N LEU A 147 5.92 8.92 -13.47
CA LEU A 147 5.22 9.41 -12.27
C LEU A 147 3.79 8.87 -12.19
N ASP A 148 3.06 8.87 -13.30
CA ASP A 148 1.70 8.32 -13.35
C ASP A 148 1.70 6.80 -13.10
N VAL A 149 2.70 6.06 -13.59
CA VAL A 149 2.88 4.62 -13.29
C VAL A 149 3.09 4.37 -11.79
N VAL A 150 3.93 5.15 -11.11
CA VAL A 150 4.10 5.03 -9.64
C VAL A 150 2.78 5.35 -8.93
N LYS A 151 2.07 6.40 -9.37
CA LYS A 151 0.79 6.83 -8.77
C LYS A 151 -0.33 5.82 -8.97
N ILE A 152 -0.33 5.11 -10.08
CA ILE A 152 -1.17 3.96 -10.32
C ILE A 152 -0.90 2.87 -9.28
N GLY A 153 0.36 2.45 -9.11
CA GLY A 153 0.73 1.41 -8.14
C GLY A 153 0.34 1.78 -6.71
N LEU A 154 0.60 3.03 -6.31
CA LEU A 154 0.17 3.59 -5.03
C LEU A 154 -1.35 3.53 -4.86
N SER A 155 -2.12 3.86 -5.90
CA SER A 155 -3.60 3.90 -5.83
C SER A 155 -4.22 2.51 -5.80
N LEU A 156 -3.66 1.57 -6.58
CA LEU A 156 -4.13 0.18 -6.62
C LEU A 156 -3.91 -0.51 -5.28
N GLU A 157 -2.70 -0.41 -4.72
CA GLU A 157 -2.40 -1.03 -3.43
C GLU A 157 -3.25 -0.42 -2.31
N LYS A 158 -3.45 0.91 -2.33
CA LYS A 158 -4.28 1.56 -1.32
C LYS A 158 -5.74 1.13 -1.43
N LEU A 159 -6.26 0.91 -2.64
CA LEU A 159 -7.59 0.38 -2.87
C LEU A 159 -7.70 -1.04 -2.29
N ASP A 160 -6.81 -1.94 -2.69
CA ASP A 160 -6.81 -3.34 -2.25
C ASP A 160 -6.78 -3.46 -0.72
N LEU A 161 -5.79 -2.82 -0.06
CA LEU A 161 -5.69 -2.85 1.40
C LEU A 161 -6.87 -2.14 2.08
N SER A 162 -7.46 -1.12 1.47
CA SER A 162 -8.65 -0.45 2.02
C SER A 162 -9.87 -1.38 2.01
N LEU A 163 -10.07 -2.15 0.94
CA LEU A 163 -11.14 -3.16 0.85
C LEU A 163 -10.93 -4.25 1.90
N ARG A 164 -9.71 -4.79 1.98
CA ARG A 164 -9.31 -5.83 2.94
C ARG A 164 -9.53 -5.42 4.40
N LEU A 165 -9.13 -4.20 4.74
CA LEU A 165 -9.27 -3.63 6.08
C LEU A 165 -10.68 -3.07 6.36
N GLY A 166 -11.63 -3.20 5.42
CA GLY A 166 -13.01 -2.72 5.60
C GLY A 166 -13.12 -1.21 5.79
N ARG A 167 -12.27 -0.43 5.13
CA ARG A 167 -12.31 1.05 5.17
C ARG A 167 -13.56 1.57 4.47
N PRO A 168 -14.03 2.80 4.74
CA PRO A 168 -15.24 3.34 4.11
C PRO A 168 -15.24 3.25 2.59
N ALA A 169 -16.39 2.94 1.99
CA ALA A 169 -16.57 2.82 0.55
C ALA A 169 -16.16 4.10 -0.19
N ALA A 170 -16.46 5.27 0.38
CA ALA A 170 -16.05 6.55 -0.19
C ALA A 170 -14.52 6.68 -0.34
N ARG A 171 -13.74 6.12 0.59
CA ARG A 171 -12.27 6.09 0.49
C ARG A 171 -11.82 5.16 -0.61
N CYS A 172 -12.42 3.97 -0.73
CA CYS A 172 -12.12 3.02 -1.81
C CYS A 172 -12.47 3.63 -3.19
N LEU A 173 -13.64 4.27 -3.30
CA LEU A 173 -14.09 4.95 -4.51
C LEU A 173 -13.10 6.03 -4.96
N PHE A 174 -12.59 6.82 -4.02
CA PHE A 174 -11.57 7.83 -4.32
C PHE A 174 -10.32 7.21 -4.95
N PHE A 175 -9.82 6.07 -4.45
CA PHE A 175 -8.62 5.44 -4.97
C PHE A 175 -8.81 4.82 -6.36
N ILE A 176 -9.96 4.20 -6.64
CA ILE A 176 -10.23 3.66 -7.99
C ILE A 176 -10.39 4.78 -9.02
N GLN A 177 -11.05 5.88 -8.68
CA GLN A 177 -11.17 7.06 -9.56
C GLN A 177 -9.81 7.74 -9.79
N ARG A 178 -8.97 7.79 -8.75
CA ARG A 178 -7.61 8.31 -8.85
C ARG A 178 -6.74 7.42 -9.76
N LEU A 179 -6.84 6.10 -9.62
CA LEU A 179 -6.17 5.14 -10.50
C LEU A 179 -6.58 5.35 -11.96
N GLU A 180 -7.89 5.39 -12.24
CA GLU A 180 -8.44 5.56 -13.60
C GLU A 180 -7.92 6.84 -14.28
N ARG A 181 -7.80 7.94 -13.51
CA ARG A 181 -7.27 9.22 -14.01
C ARG A 181 -5.82 9.14 -14.48
N TYR A 182 -4.98 8.36 -13.78
CA TYR A 182 -3.58 8.18 -14.17
C TYR A 182 -3.45 7.14 -15.29
N ALA A 183 -4.24 6.06 -15.22
CA ALA A 183 -4.32 5.03 -16.25
C ALA A 183 -4.65 5.62 -17.63
N SER A 184 -5.58 6.56 -17.70
CA SER A 184 -5.98 7.20 -18.96
C SER A 184 -4.85 8.02 -19.62
N ARG A 185 -3.76 8.31 -18.90
CA ARG A 185 -2.61 9.10 -19.38
C ARG A 185 -1.41 8.23 -19.76
N THR A 186 -1.31 7.04 -19.20
CA THR A 186 -0.21 6.09 -19.47
C THR A 186 -0.53 5.12 -20.60
N GLY A 187 -1.82 4.91 -20.92
CA GLY A 187 -2.24 3.90 -21.87
C GLY A 187 -2.11 2.47 -21.33
N ILE A 188 -1.87 2.30 -20.03
CA ILE A 188 -1.94 1.00 -19.36
C ILE A 188 -3.38 0.49 -19.47
N ILE A 189 -3.51 -0.73 -20.00
CA ILE A 189 -4.81 -1.38 -20.20
C ILE A 189 -5.19 -2.11 -18.92
N TYR A 190 -6.25 -1.64 -18.27
CA TYR A 190 -6.94 -2.34 -17.19
C TYR A 190 -8.11 -3.12 -17.76
N ASP A 191 -8.52 -4.18 -17.05
CA ASP A 191 -9.74 -4.88 -17.39
C ASP A 191 -10.94 -3.93 -17.23
N PRO A 192 -11.64 -3.55 -18.33
CA PRO A 192 -12.72 -2.58 -18.28
C PRO A 192 -13.96 -3.12 -17.54
N VAL A 193 -14.14 -4.44 -17.50
CA VAL A 193 -15.23 -5.10 -16.77
C VAL A 193 -14.97 -4.95 -15.27
N GLN A 194 -13.75 -5.26 -14.82
CA GLN A 194 -13.39 -5.14 -13.40
C GLN A 194 -13.40 -3.69 -12.94
N LEU A 195 -12.88 -2.76 -13.75
CA LEU A 195 -12.88 -1.33 -13.44
C LEU A 195 -14.30 -0.80 -13.26
N THR A 196 -15.22 -1.16 -14.17
CA THR A 196 -16.62 -0.73 -14.10
C THR A 196 -17.32 -1.33 -12.87
N PHE A 197 -17.13 -2.64 -12.63
CA PHE A 197 -17.70 -3.32 -11.47
C PHE A 197 -17.27 -2.68 -10.15
N LEU A 198 -15.96 -2.42 -9.97
CA LEU A 198 -15.42 -1.77 -8.78
C LEU A 198 -16.05 -0.39 -8.58
N LYS A 199 -16.09 0.44 -9.63
CA LYS A 199 -16.64 1.79 -9.55
C LYS A 199 -18.12 1.79 -9.17
N ASP A 200 -18.94 1.02 -9.87
CA ASP A 200 -20.38 1.01 -9.66
C ASP A 200 -20.74 0.48 -8.26
N ALA A 201 -20.09 -0.60 -7.83
CA ALA A 201 -20.32 -1.18 -6.52
C ALA A 201 -19.89 -0.23 -5.38
N LEU A 202 -18.74 0.44 -5.52
CA LEU A 202 -18.23 1.37 -4.52
C LEU A 202 -19.03 2.68 -4.50
N THR A 203 -19.51 3.17 -5.64
CA THR A 203 -20.44 4.32 -5.70
C THR A 203 -21.73 4.03 -4.96
N LEU A 204 -22.36 2.88 -5.23
CA LEU A 204 -23.58 2.48 -4.53
C LEU A 204 -23.33 2.32 -3.03
N ALA A 205 -22.21 1.71 -2.64
CA ALA A 205 -21.86 1.54 -1.24
C ALA A 205 -21.59 2.88 -0.53
N ALA A 206 -20.91 3.83 -1.18
CA ALA A 206 -20.67 5.16 -0.64
C ALA A 206 -21.98 5.93 -0.40
N GLN A 207 -22.92 5.87 -1.35
CA GLN A 207 -24.25 6.47 -1.20
C GLN A 207 -25.04 5.87 -0.01
N LYS A 208 -24.95 4.56 0.17
CA LYS A 208 -25.56 3.87 1.31
C LYS A 208 -24.91 4.29 2.64
N GLU A 209 -23.59 4.43 2.68
CA GLU A 209 -22.87 4.92 3.87
C GLU A 209 -23.26 6.35 4.24
N GLU A 210 -23.44 7.24 3.25
CA GLU A 210 -23.95 8.60 3.47
C GLU A 210 -25.37 8.62 4.07
N GLN A 211 -26.18 7.59 3.75
CA GLN A 211 -27.51 7.38 4.34
C GLN A 211 -27.47 6.68 5.71
N GLY A 212 -26.29 6.45 6.28
CA GLY A 212 -26.10 5.86 7.60
C GLY A 212 -25.95 4.33 7.61
N ILE A 213 -25.95 3.66 6.45
CA ILE A 213 -25.73 2.22 6.37
C ILE A 213 -24.25 1.92 6.53
N LYS A 214 -23.87 1.38 7.69
CA LYS A 214 -22.48 1.00 7.98
C LYS A 214 -22.07 -0.24 7.18
N GLU A 215 -20.79 -0.29 6.81
CA GLU A 215 -20.17 -1.42 6.08
C GLU A 215 -20.97 -1.83 4.82
N ALA A 216 -21.40 -0.87 4.01
CA ALA A 216 -22.41 -1.08 2.96
C ALA A 216 -22.01 -2.06 1.83
N TYR A 217 -20.74 -2.45 1.75
CA TYR A 217 -20.22 -3.42 0.79
C TYR A 217 -19.68 -4.71 1.43
N LYS A 218 -19.91 -4.94 2.73
CA LYS A 218 -19.38 -6.10 3.47
C LYS A 218 -19.62 -7.43 2.76
N ASP A 219 -20.83 -7.64 2.28
CA ASP A 219 -21.24 -8.90 1.62
C ASP A 219 -20.55 -9.10 0.25
N LYS A 220 -20.12 -8.01 -0.40
CA LYS A 220 -19.41 -8.02 -1.69
C LYS A 220 -17.90 -7.84 -1.54
N ARG A 221 -17.38 -7.76 -0.32
CA ARG A 221 -15.97 -7.39 -0.07
C ARG A 221 -15.00 -8.33 -0.77
N GLN A 222 -15.27 -9.63 -0.75
CA GLN A 222 -14.41 -10.62 -1.42
C GLN A 222 -14.47 -10.50 -2.94
N ASP A 223 -15.65 -10.26 -3.52
CA ASP A 223 -15.79 -10.02 -4.97
C ASP A 223 -15.02 -8.77 -5.40
N LEU A 224 -15.06 -7.71 -4.60
CA LEU A 224 -14.32 -6.47 -4.87
C LEU A 224 -12.81 -6.66 -4.74
N ILE A 225 -12.33 -7.44 -3.78
CA ILE A 225 -10.91 -7.78 -3.65
C ILE A 225 -10.46 -8.58 -4.88
N ALA A 226 -11.20 -9.62 -5.27
CA ALA A 226 -10.90 -10.42 -6.46
C ALA A 226 -10.89 -9.57 -7.75
N ALA A 227 -11.84 -8.64 -7.89
CA ALA A 227 -11.87 -7.70 -9.01
C ALA A 227 -10.64 -6.77 -9.03
N CYS A 228 -10.19 -6.32 -7.85
CA CYS A 228 -9.00 -5.49 -7.71
C CYS A 228 -7.72 -6.25 -8.10
N GLU A 229 -7.59 -7.52 -7.70
CA GLU A 229 -6.46 -8.40 -8.07
C GLU A 229 -6.40 -8.66 -9.58
N GLN A 230 -7.56 -8.79 -10.22
CA GLN A 230 -7.67 -9.03 -11.66
C GLN A 230 -7.64 -7.75 -12.51
N LEU A 231 -7.55 -6.57 -11.89
CA LEU A 231 -7.70 -5.29 -12.58
C LEU A 231 -6.57 -5.03 -13.58
N ALA A 232 -5.35 -5.48 -13.26
CA ALA A 232 -4.14 -5.23 -14.04
C ALA A 232 -3.38 -6.53 -14.35
N PRO A 233 -3.94 -7.45 -15.18
CA PRO A 233 -3.39 -8.80 -15.36
C PRO A 233 -2.07 -8.84 -16.17
N GLY A 234 -1.66 -7.71 -16.76
CA GLY A 234 -0.48 -7.59 -17.61
C GLY A 234 0.71 -6.83 -17.01
N LEU A 235 0.65 -6.45 -15.74
CA LEU A 235 1.67 -5.72 -14.96
C LEU A 235 2.08 -6.48 -13.69
#